data_AF-A0A3N5MA36-F1
#
_entry.id   AF-A0A3N5MA36-F1
#
_cell.length_a   1.000
_cell.length_b   1.000
_cell.length_c   1.000
_cell.angle_alpha   90.00
_cell.angle_beta   90.00
_cell.angle_gamma   90.00
#
_symmetry.space_group_name_H-M   'P 1'
#
loop_
_entity.id
_entity.type
_entity.pdbx_description
1 polymer ?
#
loop_
_entity_poly.entity_id
_entity_poly.type
_entity_poly.pdbx_seq_one_letter_code
_entity_poly.pdbx_strand_id
1 'polypeptide(L)'
;MTRGEASLGVRVAIDIGGTFTDIVVLSSRGVLHESKIATTPADPSRAVVAGLGALLSELAMAPGEVEEVLHGTTVGSNTILARTGARTGLITTRGFRDVLEIGRIRMPDMFDLGWDKPKPLVPRRYRLEVGERIAADGSIVESLAERDVLIAGERLTGAGIEAVAVCLINSYRNPVHEQRVESLLRARFPQLLVTASFAVLAERKEYERTSTTVVNAYLLAAMRTYLHNLETGLRGIGVAAPVRVITSNGGMLAAKTACETPVFVVASGPAGGVIGAARLGAARAEPDLVVFDMGGTTAKAVIIEAGRPSMTSEYEFRDGISTSSRFVKAGGYMLKVPAIDIAEVGAGG
;
A
#
# COMPACT_ATOMS: atom_id res chain seq x y z
N MET A 1 46.44 10.24 11.97
CA MET A 1 45.20 10.85 11.45
C MET A 1 44.07 9.87 11.70
N THR A 2 43.34 10.07 12.79
CA THR A 2 42.19 9.29 13.20
C THR A 2 41.07 9.44 12.17
N ARG A 3 40.63 8.31 11.58
CA ARG A 3 39.36 8.27 10.85
C ARG A 3 38.28 8.70 11.85
N GLY A 4 37.62 9.82 11.58
CA GLY A 4 36.47 10.24 12.37
C GLY A 4 35.46 9.10 12.39
N GLU A 5 35.18 8.56 13.58
CA GLU A 5 34.02 7.71 13.79
C GLU A 5 32.81 8.56 13.39
N ALA A 6 32.21 8.24 12.24
CA ALA A 6 30.88 8.71 11.95
C ALA A 6 30.00 8.12 13.06
N SER A 7 29.65 8.95 14.05
CA SER A 7 28.58 8.64 15.00
C SER A 7 27.36 8.28 14.16
N LEU A 8 27.03 7.00 14.08
CA LEU A 8 25.78 6.58 13.47
C LEU A 8 24.67 7.16 14.35
N GLY A 9 23.69 7.87 13.79
CA GLY A 9 22.51 8.23 14.56
C GLY A 9 21.80 7.01 15.13
N VAL A 10 21.01 7.19 16.19
CA VAL A 10 20.11 6.12 16.65
C VAL A 10 19.06 5.91 15.55
N ARG A 11 18.96 4.70 15.04
CA ARG A 11 17.99 4.32 14.00
C ARG A 11 17.02 3.31 14.55
N VAL A 12 15.75 3.49 14.23
CA VAL A 12 14.68 2.63 14.68
C VAL A 12 14.06 1.94 13.47
N ALA A 13 13.86 0.63 13.54
CA ALA A 13 13.04 -0.12 12.60
C ALA A 13 11.86 -0.74 13.34
N ILE A 14 10.67 -0.62 12.78
CA ILE A 14 9.43 -1.13 13.37
C ILE A 14 8.73 -1.97 12.30
N ASP A 15 8.32 -3.18 12.65
CA ASP A 15 7.41 -3.99 11.84
C ASP A 15 6.14 -4.31 12.63
N ILE A 16 4.99 -3.96 12.07
CA ILE A 16 3.69 -4.27 12.67
C ILE A 16 3.12 -5.51 12.00
N GLY A 17 3.13 -6.61 12.74
CA GLY A 17 2.36 -7.81 12.44
C GLY A 17 0.95 -7.77 13.02
N GLY A 18 0.15 -8.79 12.68
CA GLY A 18 -1.21 -8.93 13.20
C GLY A 18 -1.27 -9.20 14.71
N THR A 19 -0.29 -9.92 15.26
CA THR A 19 -0.25 -10.33 16.67
C THR A 19 0.71 -9.49 17.50
N PHE A 20 1.91 -9.27 16.97
CA PHE A 20 2.99 -8.55 17.65
C PHE A 20 3.53 -7.42 16.77
N THR A 21 4.05 -6.41 17.44
CA THR A 21 4.83 -5.33 16.88
C THR A 21 6.28 -5.54 17.31
N ASP A 22 7.17 -5.66 16.34
CA ASP A 22 8.60 -5.85 16.54
C ASP A 22 9.29 -4.49 16.36
N ILE A 23 10.14 -4.13 17.31
CA ILE A 23 10.88 -2.86 17.35
C ILE A 23 12.35 -3.17 17.48
N VAL A 24 13.16 -2.63 16.60
CA VAL A 24 14.62 -2.78 16.60
C VAL A 24 15.27 -1.41 16.65
N VAL A 25 16.15 -1.21 17.61
CA VAL A 25 16.95 0.02 17.77
C VAL A 25 18.40 -0.31 17.48
N LEU A 26 18.99 0.39 16.52
CA LEU A 26 20.42 0.39 16.26
C LEU A 26 21.02 1.64 16.91
N SER A 27 21.77 1.43 18.00
CA SER A 27 22.47 2.49 18.70
C SER A 27 23.59 3.10 17.86
N SER A 28 24.08 4.27 18.29
CA SER A 28 25.22 4.94 17.65
C SER A 28 26.53 4.16 17.69
N ARG A 29 26.63 3.21 18.62
CA ARG A 29 27.75 2.28 18.77
C ARG A 29 27.63 1.03 17.90
N GLY A 30 26.57 0.92 17.11
CA GLY A 30 26.30 -0.24 16.26
C GLY A 30 25.72 -1.44 17.01
N VAL A 31 25.27 -1.26 18.26
CA VAL A 31 24.59 -2.32 19.04
C VAL A 31 23.11 -2.35 18.68
N LEU A 32 22.59 -3.54 18.38
CA LEU A 32 21.17 -3.80 18.14
C LEU A 32 20.47 -4.14 19.46
N HIS A 33 19.30 -3.54 19.65
CA HIS A 33 18.36 -3.84 20.72
C HIS A 33 17.01 -4.17 20.11
N GLU A 34 16.30 -5.12 20.67
CA GLU A 34 15.00 -5.56 20.17
C GLU A 34 13.95 -5.51 21.28
N SER A 35 12.71 -5.22 20.89
CA SER A 35 11.54 -5.30 21.76
C SER A 35 10.36 -5.84 20.97
N LYS A 36 9.58 -6.70 21.62
CA LYS A 36 8.38 -7.31 21.04
C LYS A 36 7.21 -7.03 21.97
N ILE A 37 6.21 -6.35 21.44
CA ILE A 37 5.00 -5.96 22.18
C ILE A 37 3.76 -6.45 21.45
N ALA A 38 2.69 -6.77 22.19
CA ALA A 38 1.42 -7.12 21.57
C ALA A 38 0.89 -5.96 20.72
N THR A 39 0.48 -6.25 19.49
CA THR A 39 -0.15 -5.25 18.61
C THR A 39 -1.47 -4.82 19.24
N THR A 40 -1.81 -3.53 19.16
CA THR A 40 -3.12 -3.00 19.55
C THR A 40 -4.01 -2.92 18.31
N PRO A 41 -4.93 -3.88 18.04
CA PRO A 41 -5.57 -3.97 16.72
C PRO A 41 -6.44 -2.76 16.37
N ALA A 42 -7.06 -2.13 17.38
CA ALA A 42 -7.89 -0.95 17.20
C ALA A 42 -7.08 0.30 16.78
N ASP A 43 -5.81 0.38 17.22
CA ASP A 43 -4.87 1.43 16.81
C ASP A 43 -3.43 0.93 16.97
N PRO A 44 -2.83 0.36 15.91
CA PRO A 44 -1.49 -0.21 15.98
C PRO A 44 -0.41 0.81 16.34
N SER A 45 -0.64 2.11 16.08
CA SER A 45 0.33 3.16 16.40
C SER A 45 0.63 3.25 17.90
N ARG A 46 -0.35 2.91 18.76
CA ARG A 46 -0.19 2.91 20.22
C ARG A 46 0.84 1.89 20.69
N ALA A 47 0.87 0.71 20.07
CA ALA A 47 1.83 -0.34 20.42
C ALA A 47 3.25 0.10 20.06
N VAL A 48 3.42 0.74 18.90
CA VAL A 48 4.70 1.31 18.47
C VAL A 48 5.19 2.39 19.43
N VAL A 49 4.35 3.37 19.74
CA VAL A 49 4.73 4.51 20.59
C VAL A 49 5.07 4.06 22.01
N ALA A 50 4.25 3.17 22.58
CA ALA A 50 4.51 2.61 23.92
C ALA A 50 5.77 1.75 23.94
N GLY A 51 5.94 0.86 22.95
CA GLY A 51 7.09 -0.04 22.87
C GLY A 51 8.40 0.71 22.65
N LEU A 52 8.42 1.69 21.74
CA LEU A 52 9.62 2.50 21.49
C LEU A 52 9.95 3.38 22.70
N GLY A 53 8.96 4.02 23.32
CA GLY A 53 9.17 4.83 24.52
C GLY A 53 9.74 4.02 25.69
N ALA A 54 9.23 2.81 25.90
CA ALA A 54 9.74 1.89 26.92
C ALA A 54 11.19 1.47 26.63
N LEU A 55 11.48 1.06 25.39
CA LEU A 55 12.82 0.62 24.98
C LEU A 55 13.85 1.75 25.09
N LEU A 56 13.52 2.98 24.66
CA LEU A 56 14.41 4.13 24.82
C LEU A 56 14.68 4.44 26.30
N SER A 57 13.67 4.35 27.16
CA SER A 57 13.84 4.55 28.61
C SER A 57 14.71 3.46 29.25
N GLU A 58 14.53 2.20 28.85
CA GLU A 58 15.34 1.07 29.34
C GLU A 58 16.82 1.24 28.96
N LEU A 59 17.08 1.72 27.75
CA LEU A 59 18.43 1.95 27.23
C LEU A 59 19.04 3.28 27.67
N ALA A 60 18.32 4.09 28.46
CA ALA A 60 18.70 5.44 28.85
C ALA A 60 19.08 6.34 27.65
N MET A 61 18.39 6.16 26.51
CA MET A 61 18.56 6.96 25.29
C MET A 61 17.53 8.08 25.27
N ALA A 62 17.97 9.28 24.90
CA ALA A 62 17.06 10.39 24.75
C ALA A 62 16.27 10.25 23.43
N PRO A 63 14.94 10.45 23.43
CA PRO A 63 14.13 10.37 22.21
C PRO A 63 14.61 11.27 21.05
N GLY A 64 15.24 12.40 21.38
CA GLY A 64 15.83 13.32 20.40
C GLY A 64 17.10 12.80 19.72
N GLU A 65 17.71 11.70 20.17
CA GLU A 65 18.85 11.05 19.53
C GLU A 65 18.43 10.16 18.35
N VAL A 66 17.14 9.84 18.23
CA VAL A 66 16.59 9.10 17.10
C VAL A 66 16.66 10.00 15.86
N GLU A 67 17.40 9.56 14.84
CA GLU A 67 17.57 10.30 13.59
C GLU A 67 16.64 9.81 12.48
N GLU A 68 16.21 8.54 12.55
CA GLU A 68 15.39 7.92 11.52
C GLU A 68 14.50 6.82 12.08
N VAL A 69 13.25 6.79 11.61
CA VAL A 69 12.28 5.72 11.91
C VAL A 69 11.88 5.03 10.61
N LEU A 70 12.28 3.77 10.46
CA LEU A 70 11.91 2.87 9.37
C LEU A 70 10.69 2.05 9.80
N HIS A 71 9.69 1.96 8.93
CA HIS A 71 8.41 1.41 9.31
C HIS A 71 7.83 0.46 8.25
N GLY A 72 7.66 -0.81 8.63
CA GLY A 72 6.87 -1.82 7.93
C GLY A 72 5.51 -1.98 8.60
N THR A 73 4.47 -2.17 7.80
CA THR A 73 3.10 -2.32 8.33
C THR A 73 2.26 -3.29 7.53
N THR A 74 1.42 -4.03 8.26
CA THR A 74 0.36 -4.86 7.71
C THR A 74 -0.99 -4.16 7.63
N VAL A 75 -1.11 -2.89 8.06
CA VAL A 75 -2.39 -2.14 8.07
C VAL A 75 -3.05 -2.15 6.69
N GLY A 76 -2.33 -1.79 5.62
CA GLY A 76 -2.89 -1.78 4.27
C GLY A 76 -3.38 -3.15 3.79
N SER A 77 -2.57 -4.19 4.00
CA SER A 77 -2.94 -5.58 3.67
C SER A 77 -4.17 -6.06 4.45
N ASN A 78 -4.21 -5.81 5.76
CA ASN A 78 -5.33 -6.18 6.63
C ASN A 78 -6.60 -5.42 6.27
N THR A 79 -6.52 -4.14 5.90
CA THR A 79 -7.67 -3.35 5.45
C THR A 79 -8.32 -3.96 4.19
N ILE A 80 -7.52 -4.48 3.24
CA ILE A 80 -8.04 -5.15 2.04
C ILE A 80 -8.70 -6.48 2.42
N LEU A 81 -8.01 -7.32 3.19
CA LEU A 81 -8.47 -8.67 3.56
C LEU A 81 -9.76 -8.61 4.41
N ALA A 82 -9.77 -7.77 5.45
CA ALA A 82 -10.92 -7.60 6.34
C ALA A 82 -12.05 -6.77 5.72
N ARG A 83 -11.82 -6.17 4.54
CA ARG A 83 -12.77 -5.27 3.85
C ARG A 83 -13.26 -4.12 4.73
N THR A 84 -12.35 -3.53 5.50
CA THR A 84 -12.62 -2.43 6.44
C THR A 84 -12.13 -1.06 5.94
N GLY A 85 -11.77 -0.95 4.67
CA GLY A 85 -11.34 0.31 4.05
C GLY A 85 -12.47 1.27 3.75
N ALA A 86 -12.10 2.41 3.17
CA ALA A 86 -13.00 3.52 2.93
C ALA A 86 -14.17 3.13 2.04
N ARG A 87 -15.34 3.69 2.32
CA ARG A 87 -16.48 3.59 1.40
C ARG A 87 -16.13 4.28 0.09
N THR A 88 -15.87 3.49 -0.95
CA THR A 88 -15.21 3.99 -2.17
C THR A 88 -16.17 4.08 -3.35
N GLY A 89 -16.08 5.18 -4.11
CA GLY A 89 -16.71 5.38 -5.41
C GLY A 89 -15.70 5.33 -6.56
N LEU A 90 -16.19 5.19 -7.79
CA LEU A 90 -15.40 5.26 -9.01
C LEU A 90 -16.06 6.24 -9.97
N ILE A 91 -15.28 7.15 -10.54
CA ILE A 91 -15.66 7.98 -11.69
C ILE A 91 -14.83 7.53 -12.89
N THR A 92 -15.50 7.21 -13.99
CA THR A 92 -14.85 6.75 -15.21
C THR A 92 -15.54 7.32 -16.46
N THR A 93 -14.93 7.09 -17.62
CA THR A 93 -15.50 7.45 -18.92
C THR A 93 -16.82 6.74 -19.16
N ARG A 94 -17.80 7.42 -19.77
CA ARG A 94 -19.06 6.81 -20.20
C ARG A 94 -18.86 5.54 -21.02
N GLY A 95 -19.53 4.46 -20.62
CA GLY A 95 -19.43 3.13 -21.21
C GLY A 95 -18.39 2.22 -20.55
N PHE A 96 -17.61 2.70 -19.58
CA PHE A 96 -16.50 1.95 -18.97
C PHE A 96 -16.71 1.61 -17.48
N ARG A 97 -17.86 1.91 -16.87
CA ARG A 97 -18.11 1.63 -15.44
C ARG A 97 -17.98 0.15 -15.04
N ASP A 98 -18.17 -0.75 -16.01
CA ASP A 98 -18.16 -2.19 -15.77
C ASP A 98 -16.77 -2.83 -16.00
N VAL A 99 -15.73 -2.06 -16.36
CA VAL A 99 -14.34 -2.55 -16.48
C VAL A 99 -13.87 -3.27 -15.22
N LEU A 100 -14.19 -2.71 -14.05
CA LEU A 100 -13.83 -3.31 -12.76
C LEU A 100 -14.57 -4.62 -12.50
N GLU A 101 -15.80 -4.77 -13.02
CA GLU A 101 -16.59 -6.00 -12.92
C GLU A 101 -16.08 -7.07 -13.87
N ILE A 102 -15.75 -6.71 -15.10
CA ILE A 102 -15.35 -7.64 -16.16
C ILE A 102 -13.97 -8.23 -15.84
N GLY A 103 -13.03 -7.39 -15.39
CA GLY A 103 -11.66 -7.82 -15.13
C GLY A 103 -10.99 -8.40 -16.37
N ARG A 104 -10.25 -9.50 -16.19
CA ARG A 104 -9.54 -10.21 -17.27
C ARG A 104 -10.29 -11.41 -17.83
N ILE A 105 -11.51 -11.71 -17.35
CA ILE A 105 -12.27 -12.91 -17.72
C ILE A 105 -11.40 -14.18 -17.54
N ARG A 106 -10.58 -14.21 -16.48
CA ARG A 106 -9.78 -15.36 -16.08
C ARG A 106 -10.44 -16.01 -14.88
N MET A 107 -10.43 -17.35 -14.83
CA MET A 107 -10.80 -18.12 -13.65
C MET A 107 -9.52 -18.63 -12.99
N PRO A 108 -9.47 -18.71 -11.65
CA PRO A 108 -8.27 -19.19 -10.98
C PRO A 108 -7.97 -20.66 -11.31
N ASP A 109 -8.99 -21.50 -11.22
CA ASP A 109 -8.93 -22.91 -11.59
C ASP A 109 -9.71 -23.15 -12.87
N MET A 110 -9.05 -23.74 -13.88
CA MET A 110 -9.61 -23.89 -15.23
C MET A 110 -10.91 -24.72 -15.30
N PHE A 111 -11.19 -25.53 -14.28
CA PHE A 111 -12.33 -26.45 -14.25
C PHE A 111 -13.24 -26.27 -13.02
N ASP A 112 -13.05 -25.22 -12.22
CA ASP A 112 -13.94 -24.93 -11.11
C ASP A 112 -15.17 -24.12 -11.58
N LEU A 113 -16.21 -24.83 -12.00
CA LEU A 113 -17.50 -24.23 -12.40
C LEU A 113 -18.28 -23.63 -11.21
N GLY A 114 -17.88 -23.96 -9.97
CA GLY A 114 -18.45 -23.38 -8.75
C GLY A 114 -17.73 -22.13 -8.28
N TRP A 115 -16.72 -21.66 -9.02
CA TRP A 115 -15.93 -20.51 -8.63
C TRP A 115 -16.74 -19.21 -8.63
N ASP A 116 -16.76 -18.55 -7.48
CA ASP A 116 -17.34 -17.22 -7.31
C ASP A 116 -16.28 -16.13 -7.46
N LYS A 117 -16.57 -15.18 -8.36
CA LYS A 117 -15.71 -14.03 -8.57
C LYS A 117 -15.66 -13.12 -7.34
N PRO A 118 -14.46 -12.63 -6.93
CA PRO A 118 -14.35 -11.64 -5.87
C PRO A 118 -15.19 -10.39 -6.17
N LYS A 119 -16.10 -10.07 -5.24
CA LYS A 119 -16.90 -8.84 -5.31
C LYS A 119 -15.98 -7.61 -5.36
N PRO A 120 -16.11 -6.71 -6.36
CA PRO A 120 -15.27 -5.53 -6.43
C PRO A 120 -15.41 -4.59 -5.24
N LEU A 121 -14.32 -3.91 -4.85
CA LEU A 121 -14.28 -2.95 -3.73
C LEU A 121 -15.25 -1.78 -3.91
N VAL A 122 -15.58 -1.43 -5.15
CA VAL A 122 -16.60 -0.43 -5.48
C VAL A 122 -17.85 -1.13 -6.00
N PRO A 123 -18.97 -1.12 -5.26
CA PRO A 123 -20.24 -1.63 -5.78
C PRO A 123 -20.67 -0.87 -7.03
N ARG A 124 -21.28 -1.57 -8.00
CA ARG A 124 -21.67 -1.00 -9.29
C ARG A 124 -22.47 0.30 -9.21
N ARG A 125 -23.37 0.44 -8.23
CA ARG A 125 -24.18 1.66 -8.00
C ARG A 125 -23.37 2.92 -7.68
N TYR A 126 -22.11 2.78 -7.29
CA TYR A 126 -21.16 3.86 -6.99
C TYR A 126 -20.05 3.98 -8.05
N ARG A 127 -20.19 3.30 -9.19
CA ARG A 127 -19.38 3.48 -10.38
C ARG A 127 -20.14 4.41 -11.31
N LEU A 128 -19.76 5.68 -11.29
CA LEU A 128 -20.41 6.75 -12.03
C LEU A 128 -19.60 7.08 -13.28
N GLU A 129 -20.31 7.57 -14.28
CA GLU A 129 -19.76 7.86 -15.60
C GLU A 129 -19.85 9.35 -15.86
N VAL A 130 -18.83 9.90 -16.51
CA VAL A 130 -18.83 11.27 -17.00
C VAL A 130 -18.67 11.28 -18.52
N GLY A 131 -19.29 12.26 -19.17
CA GLY A 131 -19.10 12.48 -20.60
C GLY A 131 -17.74 13.11 -20.86
N GLU A 132 -16.81 12.34 -21.40
CA GLU A 132 -15.55 12.83 -21.95
C GLU A 132 -14.94 11.75 -22.85
N ARG A 133 -13.99 12.12 -23.73
CA ARG A 133 -13.22 11.11 -24.45
C ARG A 133 -11.85 11.63 -24.89
N ILE A 134 -10.82 10.82 -24.59
CA ILE A 134 -9.45 11.01 -25.09
C ILE A 134 -9.08 9.82 -26.00
N ALA A 135 -8.56 10.12 -27.20
CA ALA A 135 -8.11 9.13 -28.16
C ALA A 135 -6.79 8.47 -27.73
N ALA A 136 -6.43 7.37 -28.40
CA ALA A 136 -5.21 6.62 -28.09
C ALA A 136 -3.91 7.43 -28.34
N ASP A 137 -3.94 8.42 -29.23
CA ASP A 137 -2.82 9.33 -29.48
C ASP A 137 -2.69 10.44 -28.43
N GLY A 138 -3.74 10.67 -27.63
CA GLY A 138 -3.84 11.71 -26.62
C GLY A 138 -4.70 12.92 -27.03
N SER A 139 -5.23 12.94 -28.26
CA SER A 139 -6.13 14.02 -28.70
C SER A 139 -7.48 13.96 -27.98
N ILE A 140 -8.08 15.14 -27.74
CA ILE A 140 -9.41 15.25 -27.14
C ILE A 140 -10.44 14.98 -28.24
N VAL A 141 -11.25 13.95 -28.04
CA VAL A 141 -12.36 13.58 -28.95
C VAL A 141 -13.66 14.23 -28.48
N GLU A 142 -13.89 14.23 -27.16
CA GLU A 142 -15.04 14.87 -26.54
C GLU A 142 -14.55 15.57 -25.26
N SER A 143 -14.83 16.87 -25.15
CA SER A 143 -14.48 17.66 -23.97
C SER A 143 -15.18 17.16 -22.72
N LEU A 144 -14.53 17.30 -21.57
CA LEU A 144 -15.12 16.93 -20.28
C LEU A 144 -16.41 17.71 -19.99
N ALA A 145 -17.51 16.98 -19.80
CA ALA A 145 -18.76 17.49 -19.27
C ALA A 145 -18.65 17.72 -17.75
N GLU A 146 -18.21 18.90 -17.34
CA GLU A 146 -18.01 19.24 -15.92
C GLU A 146 -19.29 19.07 -15.08
N ARG A 147 -20.46 19.26 -15.69
CA ARG A 147 -21.76 19.03 -15.03
C ARG A 147 -21.91 17.57 -14.55
N ASP A 148 -21.46 16.60 -15.32
CA ASP A 148 -21.53 15.18 -14.95
C ASP A 148 -20.66 14.90 -13.71
N VAL A 149 -19.50 15.58 -13.60
CA VAL A 149 -18.60 15.49 -12.44
C VAL A 149 -19.28 16.00 -11.17
N LEU A 150 -19.98 17.14 -11.25
CA LEU A 150 -20.69 17.72 -10.11
C LEU A 150 -21.84 16.81 -9.65
N ILE A 151 -22.63 16.30 -10.59
CA ILE A 151 -23.72 15.33 -10.31
C ILE A 151 -23.14 14.06 -9.67
N ALA A 152 -22.01 13.56 -10.18
CA ALA A 152 -21.34 12.41 -9.62
C ALA A 152 -20.86 12.67 -8.18
N GLY A 153 -20.22 13.82 -7.92
CA GLY A 153 -19.77 14.22 -6.59
C GLY A 153 -20.92 14.38 -5.58
N GLU A 154 -22.04 14.98 -5.99
CA GLU A 154 -23.26 15.09 -5.17
C GLU A 154 -23.81 13.71 -4.82
N ARG A 155 -23.93 12.81 -5.80
CA ARG A 155 -24.43 11.45 -5.59
C ARG A 155 -23.53 10.63 -4.68
N LEU A 156 -22.21 10.72 -4.84
CA LEU A 156 -21.25 10.00 -4.00
C LEU A 156 -21.28 10.55 -2.56
N THR A 157 -21.27 11.87 -2.39
CA THR A 157 -21.38 12.52 -1.09
C THR A 157 -22.70 12.16 -0.39
N GLY A 158 -23.83 12.28 -1.09
CA GLY A 158 -25.15 11.97 -0.54
C GLY A 158 -25.32 10.50 -0.18
N ALA A 159 -24.55 9.60 -0.80
CA ALA A 159 -24.49 8.21 -0.41
C ALA A 159 -23.59 7.97 0.82
N GLY A 160 -22.76 8.93 1.26
CA GLY A 160 -21.77 8.75 2.32
C GLY A 160 -20.51 8.02 1.85
N ILE A 161 -20.10 8.25 0.59
CA ILE A 161 -18.80 7.81 0.08
C ILE A 161 -17.71 8.70 0.68
N GLU A 162 -16.61 8.09 1.09
CA GLU A 162 -15.48 8.74 1.78
C GLU A 162 -14.31 8.99 0.81
N ALA A 163 -14.11 8.07 -0.14
CA ALA A 163 -13.04 8.14 -1.12
C ALA A 163 -13.54 7.88 -2.54
N VAL A 164 -12.91 8.50 -3.53
CA VAL A 164 -13.26 8.35 -4.94
C VAL A 164 -12.02 8.12 -5.78
N ALA A 165 -12.05 7.04 -6.55
CA ALA A 165 -11.09 6.79 -7.62
C ALA A 165 -11.58 7.45 -8.91
N VAL A 166 -10.71 8.13 -9.63
CA VAL A 166 -10.97 8.70 -10.95
C VAL A 166 -10.07 7.98 -11.95
N CYS A 167 -10.68 7.24 -12.88
CA CYS A 167 -9.97 6.51 -13.92
C CYS A 167 -10.67 6.68 -15.26
N LEU A 168 -10.18 7.62 -16.05
CA LEU A 168 -10.64 7.93 -17.39
C LEU A 168 -9.81 7.16 -18.43
N ILE A 169 -10.41 6.89 -19.57
CA ILE A 169 -9.75 6.18 -20.67
C ILE A 169 -8.65 7.06 -21.26
N ASN A 170 -7.47 6.46 -21.46
CA ASN A 170 -6.27 7.12 -21.99
C ASN A 170 -5.71 8.29 -21.15
N SER A 171 -6.09 8.41 -19.87
CA SER A 171 -5.53 9.43 -18.97
C SER A 171 -4.02 9.33 -18.76
N TYR A 172 -3.45 8.11 -18.86
CA TYR A 172 -1.99 7.89 -18.86
C TYR A 172 -1.27 8.59 -20.01
N ARG A 173 -1.98 8.88 -21.11
CA ARG A 173 -1.46 9.55 -22.30
C ARG A 173 -1.69 11.06 -22.25
N ASN A 174 -2.88 11.47 -21.82
CA ASN A 174 -3.23 12.87 -21.62
C ASN A 174 -4.12 12.99 -20.35
N PRO A 175 -3.58 13.48 -19.22
CA PRO A 175 -4.30 13.49 -17.95
C PRO A 175 -5.22 14.72 -17.78
N VAL A 176 -5.35 15.59 -18.78
CA VAL A 176 -6.03 16.90 -18.64
C VAL A 176 -7.45 16.79 -18.08
N HIS A 177 -8.23 15.81 -18.53
CA HIS A 177 -9.58 15.59 -17.99
C HIS A 177 -9.56 15.03 -16.57
N GLU A 178 -8.67 14.10 -16.24
CA GLU A 178 -8.57 13.59 -14.86
C GLU A 178 -8.14 14.69 -13.88
N GLN A 179 -7.17 15.52 -14.26
CA GLN A 179 -6.73 16.68 -13.48
C GLN A 179 -7.89 17.66 -13.24
N ARG A 180 -8.72 17.88 -14.25
CA ARG A 180 -9.90 18.74 -14.13
C ARG A 180 -10.96 18.13 -13.23
N VAL A 181 -11.26 16.84 -13.37
CA VAL A 181 -12.17 16.10 -12.47
C VAL A 181 -11.68 16.19 -11.03
N GLU A 182 -10.40 15.89 -10.78
CA GLU A 182 -9.80 15.96 -9.44
C GLU A 182 -9.93 17.36 -8.85
N SER A 183 -9.59 18.40 -9.62
CA SER A 183 -9.68 19.79 -9.18
C SER A 183 -11.11 20.18 -8.79
N LEU A 184 -12.09 19.80 -9.61
CA LEU A 184 -13.51 20.06 -9.35
C LEU A 184 -14.00 19.34 -8.08
N LEU A 185 -13.65 18.07 -7.93
CA LEU A 185 -14.04 17.28 -6.76
C LEU A 185 -13.45 17.84 -5.47
N ARG A 186 -12.15 18.15 -5.46
CA ARG A 186 -11.48 18.75 -4.29
C ARG A 186 -12.06 20.12 -3.92
N ALA A 187 -12.43 20.93 -4.91
CA ALA A 187 -12.99 22.27 -4.67
C ALA A 187 -14.44 22.24 -4.18
N ARG A 188 -15.27 21.31 -4.69
CA ARG A 188 -16.72 21.29 -4.42
C ARG A 188 -17.14 20.27 -3.37
N PHE A 189 -16.34 19.23 -3.14
CA PHE A 189 -16.59 18.14 -2.21
C PHE A 189 -15.32 17.84 -1.39
N PRO A 190 -14.81 18.80 -0.58
CA PRO A 190 -13.54 18.66 0.14
C PRO A 190 -13.49 17.48 1.13
N GLN A 191 -14.64 16.93 1.51
CA GLN A 191 -14.77 15.72 2.32
C GLN A 191 -14.39 14.43 1.58
N LEU A 192 -14.39 14.43 0.23
CA LEU A 192 -14.03 13.26 -0.56
C LEU A 192 -12.51 13.16 -0.71
N LEU A 193 -11.96 12.00 -0.35
CA LEU A 193 -10.58 11.65 -0.63
C LEU A 193 -10.45 11.23 -2.10
N VAL A 194 -9.87 12.10 -2.93
CA VAL A 194 -9.74 11.87 -4.37
C VAL A 194 -8.42 11.20 -4.72
N THR A 195 -8.47 10.11 -5.48
CA THR A 195 -7.30 9.50 -6.16
C THR A 195 -7.51 9.56 -7.66
N ALA A 196 -6.63 10.24 -8.38
CA ALA A 196 -6.60 10.21 -9.85
C ALA A 196 -5.66 9.11 -10.35
N SER A 197 -6.04 8.38 -11.40
CA SER A 197 -5.28 7.24 -11.88
C SER A 197 -3.92 7.62 -12.45
N PHE A 198 -3.78 8.79 -13.09
CA PHE A 198 -2.49 9.27 -13.61
C PHE A 198 -1.46 9.52 -12.49
N ALA A 199 -1.90 9.82 -11.26
CA ALA A 199 -1.02 10.09 -10.14
C ALA A 199 -0.51 8.80 -9.46
N VAL A 200 -1.22 7.68 -9.68
CA VAL A 200 -0.89 6.38 -9.08
C VAL A 200 -0.23 5.45 -10.09
N LEU A 201 -0.84 5.28 -11.27
CA LEU A 201 -0.37 4.37 -12.29
C LEU A 201 -0.67 4.92 -13.70
N ALA A 202 0.22 5.78 -14.18
CA ALA A 202 0.18 6.36 -15.52
C ALA A 202 0.63 5.35 -16.60
N GLU A 203 -0.07 4.21 -16.69
CA GLU A 203 0.22 3.17 -17.66
C GLU A 203 -1.02 2.71 -18.44
N ARG A 204 -0.78 2.13 -19.62
CA ARG A 204 -1.81 1.44 -20.40
C ARG A 204 -2.33 0.20 -19.64
N LYS A 205 -3.54 -0.22 -20.04
CA LYS A 205 -4.36 -1.32 -19.51
C LYS A 205 -5.32 -0.88 -18.40
N GLU A 206 -6.57 -0.77 -18.80
CA GLU A 206 -7.62 -0.07 -18.08
C GLU A 206 -8.07 -0.81 -16.83
N TYR A 207 -8.10 -2.15 -16.85
CA TYR A 207 -8.50 -2.92 -15.68
C TYR A 207 -7.50 -2.77 -14.53
N GLU A 208 -6.22 -2.96 -14.81
CA GLU A 208 -5.14 -2.90 -13.83
C GLU A 208 -4.99 -1.48 -13.29
N ARG A 209 -5.08 -0.47 -14.17
CA ARG A 209 -5.08 0.94 -13.76
C ARG A 209 -6.28 1.27 -12.89
N THR A 210 -7.48 0.86 -13.28
CA THR A 210 -8.70 1.08 -12.48
C THR A 210 -8.63 0.36 -11.14
N SER A 211 -8.24 -0.92 -11.13
CA SER A 211 -8.14 -1.74 -9.92
C SER A 211 -7.12 -1.15 -8.94
N THR A 212 -5.92 -0.79 -9.41
CA THR A 212 -4.86 -0.18 -8.58
C THR A 212 -5.31 1.17 -8.01
N THR A 213 -5.94 2.01 -8.83
CA THR A 213 -6.46 3.32 -8.39
C THR A 213 -7.58 3.18 -7.35
N VAL A 214 -8.47 2.19 -7.54
CA VAL A 214 -9.54 1.85 -6.60
C VAL A 214 -8.98 1.34 -5.28
N VAL A 215 -8.01 0.42 -5.30
CA VAL A 215 -7.39 -0.07 -4.07
C VAL A 215 -6.67 1.07 -3.35
N ASN A 216 -5.99 1.96 -4.08
CA ASN A 216 -5.37 3.13 -3.48
C ASN A 216 -6.41 4.01 -2.76
N ALA A 217 -7.49 4.38 -3.44
CA ALA A 217 -8.58 5.19 -2.87
C ALA A 217 -9.21 4.51 -1.64
N TYR A 218 -9.42 3.19 -1.71
CA TYR A 218 -9.96 2.38 -0.62
C TYR A 218 -9.09 2.40 0.64
N LEU A 219 -7.77 2.48 0.48
CA LEU A 219 -6.81 2.49 1.58
C LEU A 219 -6.53 3.88 2.17
N LEU A 220 -6.86 4.96 1.45
CA LEU A 220 -6.45 6.32 1.83
C LEU A 220 -6.84 6.69 3.26
N ALA A 221 -8.10 6.46 3.66
CA ALA A 221 -8.58 6.86 4.97
C ALA A 221 -7.84 6.13 6.10
N ALA A 222 -7.76 4.79 6.02
CA ALA A 222 -7.10 3.96 7.03
C ALA A 222 -5.61 4.32 7.17
N MET A 223 -4.91 4.45 6.04
CA MET A 223 -3.47 4.74 6.05
C MET A 223 -3.15 6.15 6.52
N ARG A 224 -3.98 7.16 6.17
CA ARG A 224 -3.82 8.53 6.67
C ARG A 224 -4.00 8.61 8.17
N THR A 225 -5.08 8.03 8.70
CA THR A 225 -5.32 8.00 10.15
C THR A 225 -4.18 7.32 10.87
N TYR A 226 -3.77 6.15 10.38
CA TYR A 226 -2.71 5.37 10.99
C TYR A 226 -1.36 6.10 11.04
N LEU A 227 -0.87 6.59 9.89
CA LEU A 227 0.42 7.28 9.83
C LEU A 227 0.39 8.61 10.58
N HIS A 228 -0.74 9.31 10.58
CA HIS A 228 -0.91 10.53 11.37
C HIS A 228 -0.83 10.27 12.88
N ASN A 229 -1.52 9.22 13.36
CA ASN A 229 -1.47 8.83 14.78
C ASN A 229 -0.06 8.41 15.18
N LEU A 230 0.64 7.66 14.32
CA LEU A 230 2.03 7.27 14.53
C LEU A 230 2.96 8.49 14.65
N GLU A 231 2.96 9.40 13.66
CA GLU A 231 3.81 10.60 13.69
C GLU A 231 3.49 11.52 14.89
N THR A 232 2.21 11.62 15.26
CA THR A 232 1.79 12.44 16.40
C THR A 232 2.21 11.80 17.72
N GLY A 233 2.02 10.50 17.87
CA GLY A 233 2.42 9.76 19.07
C GLY A 233 3.94 9.72 19.26
N LEU A 234 4.71 9.52 18.18
CA LEU A 234 6.18 9.60 18.21
C LEU A 234 6.66 10.99 18.65
N ARG A 235 6.08 12.06 18.10
CA ARG A 235 6.37 13.43 18.56
C ARG A 235 5.99 13.65 20.02
N GLY A 236 4.89 13.05 20.48
CA GLY A 236 4.44 13.12 21.87
C GLY A 236 5.44 12.53 22.86
N ILE A 237 6.21 11.51 22.46
CA ILE A 237 7.30 10.95 23.28
C ILE A 237 8.67 11.59 23.00
N GLY A 238 8.72 12.66 22.21
CA GLY A 238 9.95 13.42 21.93
C GLY A 238 10.77 12.92 20.73
N VAL A 239 10.26 11.95 19.95
CA VAL A 239 10.90 11.50 18.70
C VAL A 239 10.44 12.41 17.56
N ALA A 240 11.34 13.28 17.08
CA ALA A 240 11.09 14.20 15.97
C ALA A 240 11.61 13.69 14.61
N ALA A 241 12.19 12.49 14.59
CA ALA A 241 12.76 11.88 13.40
C ALA A 241 11.73 11.70 12.27
N PRO A 242 12.15 11.82 10.99
CA PRO A 242 11.30 11.48 9.87
C PRO A 242 10.94 10.00 9.87
N VAL A 243 9.66 9.70 9.61
CA VAL A 243 9.15 8.34 9.42
C VAL A 243 9.21 7.98 7.93
N ARG A 244 9.89 6.87 7.63
CA ARG A 244 9.96 6.27 6.30
C ARG A 244 9.26 4.92 6.30
N VAL A 245 8.35 4.72 5.37
CA VAL A 245 7.57 3.49 5.23
C VAL A 245 8.19 2.62 4.14
N ILE A 246 8.40 1.35 4.43
CA ILE A 246 8.90 0.37 3.45
C ILE A 246 7.85 0.20 2.35
N THR A 247 8.29 0.06 1.10
CA THR A 247 7.40 -0.23 -0.04
C THR A 247 7.44 -1.70 -0.43
N SER A 248 6.43 -2.15 -1.17
CA SER A 248 6.29 -3.54 -1.63
C SER A 248 7.50 -4.04 -2.43
N ASN A 249 8.26 -3.15 -3.07
CA ASN A 249 9.49 -3.47 -3.81
C ASN A 249 10.77 -3.47 -2.96
N GLY A 250 10.67 -3.29 -1.64
CA GLY A 250 11.82 -3.21 -0.73
C GLY A 250 12.51 -1.84 -0.70
N GLY A 251 11.94 -0.83 -1.35
CA GLY A 251 12.32 0.57 -1.21
C GLY A 251 11.72 1.24 0.02
N MET A 252 11.76 2.56 0.06
CA MET A 252 11.16 3.36 1.13
C MET A 252 10.51 4.63 0.58
N LEU A 253 9.44 5.08 1.24
CA LEU A 253 8.76 6.36 1.00
C LEU A 253 8.66 7.16 2.28
N ALA A 254 8.62 8.49 2.17
CA ALA A 254 8.21 9.32 3.29
C ALA A 254 6.76 8.99 3.69
N ALA A 255 6.45 9.01 4.99
CA ALA A 255 5.09 8.75 5.49
C ALA A 255 4.04 9.63 4.79
N LYS A 256 4.34 10.91 4.54
CA LYS A 256 3.47 11.83 3.77
C LYS A 256 3.13 11.29 2.37
N THR A 257 4.09 10.73 1.64
CA THR A 257 3.86 10.15 0.31
C THR A 257 3.07 8.84 0.40
N ALA A 258 3.34 8.02 1.42
CA ALA A 258 2.59 6.80 1.69
C ALA A 258 1.11 7.08 2.01
N CYS A 259 0.78 8.24 2.60
CA CYS A 259 -0.60 8.71 2.81
C CYS A 259 -1.35 9.10 1.53
N GLU A 260 -0.64 9.33 0.44
CA GLU A 260 -1.21 9.69 -0.88
C GLU A 260 -1.27 8.48 -1.80
N THR A 261 -0.29 7.58 -1.67
CA THR A 261 -0.14 6.39 -2.52
C THR A 261 0.00 5.10 -1.70
N PRO A 262 -0.94 4.80 -0.77
CA PRO A 262 -0.85 3.65 0.13
C PRO A 262 -0.75 2.29 -0.59
N VAL A 263 -1.13 2.23 -1.86
CA VAL A 263 -1.02 1.01 -2.66
C VAL A 263 0.41 0.48 -2.77
N PHE A 264 1.43 1.33 -2.70
CA PHE A 264 2.85 0.93 -2.78
C PHE A 264 3.43 0.42 -1.46
N VAL A 265 2.71 0.54 -0.35
CA VAL A 265 3.16 0.08 0.98
C VAL A 265 2.38 -1.15 1.47
N VAL A 266 1.51 -1.70 0.61
CA VAL A 266 0.85 -2.99 0.83
C VAL A 266 1.92 -4.09 0.85
N ALA A 267 1.85 -5.01 1.81
CA ALA A 267 2.87 -6.04 2.04
C ALA A 267 4.30 -5.49 2.29
N SER A 268 4.42 -4.33 2.93
CA SER A 268 5.71 -3.68 3.23
C SER A 268 6.56 -4.43 4.27
N GLY A 269 5.97 -4.99 5.32
CA GLY A 269 6.69 -5.75 6.36
C GLY A 269 7.52 -6.92 5.78
N PRO A 270 6.90 -7.86 5.06
CA PRO A 270 7.61 -8.98 4.43
C PRO A 270 8.70 -8.53 3.44
N ALA A 271 8.46 -7.44 2.69
CA ALA A 271 9.45 -6.89 1.79
C ALA A 271 10.72 -6.44 2.55
N GLY A 272 10.56 -5.85 3.74
CA GLY A 272 11.68 -5.52 4.62
C GLY A 272 12.49 -6.74 5.04
N GLY A 273 11.83 -7.82 5.46
CA GLY A 273 12.46 -9.08 5.84
C GLY A 273 13.28 -9.70 4.70
N VAL A 274 12.75 -9.68 3.48
CA VAL A 274 13.44 -10.20 2.28
C VAL A 274 14.67 -9.36 1.93
N ILE A 275 14.58 -8.03 2.00
CA ILE A 275 15.74 -7.16 1.77
C ILE A 275 16.81 -7.38 2.85
N GLY A 276 16.41 -7.56 4.10
CA GLY A 276 17.31 -7.94 5.19
C GLY A 276 18.02 -9.27 4.91
N ALA A 277 17.27 -10.29 4.48
CA ALA A 277 17.83 -11.59 4.11
C ALA A 277 18.80 -11.49 2.93
N ALA A 278 18.49 -10.71 1.89
CA ALA A 278 19.40 -10.48 0.76
C ALA A 278 20.72 -9.85 1.21
N ARG A 279 20.67 -8.88 2.15
CA ARG A 279 21.86 -8.27 2.76
C ARG A 279 22.67 -9.27 3.57
N LEU A 280 22.00 -10.12 4.36
CA LEU A 280 22.64 -11.15 5.15
C LEU A 280 23.32 -12.22 4.27
N GLY A 281 22.64 -12.67 3.20
CA GLY A 281 23.19 -13.58 2.21
C GLY A 281 24.46 -13.03 1.57
N ALA A 282 24.43 -11.78 1.12
CA ALA A 282 25.62 -11.11 0.57
C ALA A 282 26.78 -11.05 1.59
N ALA A 283 26.50 -10.75 2.86
CA ALA A 283 27.50 -10.74 3.92
C ALA A 283 28.11 -12.12 4.23
N ARG A 284 27.37 -13.20 3.94
CA ARG A 284 27.80 -14.59 4.10
C ARG A 284 28.35 -15.22 2.82
N ALA A 285 28.41 -14.46 1.71
CA ALA A 285 28.71 -14.99 0.38
C ALA A 285 27.75 -16.11 -0.08
N GLU A 286 26.48 -16.03 0.35
CA GLU A 286 25.37 -16.90 -0.02
C GLU A 286 24.32 -16.08 -0.81
N PRO A 287 24.49 -15.92 -2.14
CA PRO A 287 23.63 -15.04 -2.93
C PRO A 287 22.27 -15.65 -3.28
N ASP A 288 22.12 -16.97 -3.17
CA ASP A 288 20.90 -17.71 -3.52
C ASP A 288 20.22 -18.21 -2.24
N LEU A 289 19.02 -17.70 -1.96
CA LEU A 289 18.31 -17.96 -0.72
C LEU A 289 16.83 -18.24 -0.97
N VAL A 290 16.26 -19.10 -0.13
CA VAL A 290 14.81 -19.19 0.08
C VAL A 290 14.52 -18.52 1.42
N VAL A 291 13.85 -17.37 1.37
CA VAL A 291 13.38 -16.66 2.56
C VAL A 291 12.03 -17.20 2.92
N PHE A 292 11.87 -17.68 4.16
CA PHE A 292 10.61 -18.18 4.69
C PHE A 292 10.31 -17.47 6.02
N ASP A 293 9.15 -16.83 6.09
CA ASP A 293 8.67 -16.11 7.26
C ASP A 293 7.29 -16.63 7.65
N MET A 294 7.14 -17.11 8.88
CA MET A 294 5.89 -17.67 9.39
C MET A 294 5.47 -16.94 10.66
N GLY A 295 4.34 -16.22 10.54
CA GLY A 295 3.67 -15.59 11.67
C GLY A 295 2.54 -16.45 12.24
N GLY A 296 1.77 -15.87 13.16
CA GLY A 296 0.63 -16.55 13.79
C GLY A 296 -0.59 -16.74 12.87
N THR A 297 -0.63 -16.12 11.69
CA THR A 297 -1.78 -16.20 10.77
C THR A 297 -1.39 -16.57 9.34
N THR A 298 -0.16 -16.29 8.93
CA THR A 298 0.28 -16.42 7.54
C THR A 298 1.72 -16.88 7.47
N ALA A 299 2.05 -17.65 6.43
CA ALA A 299 3.41 -17.98 6.06
C ALA A 299 3.72 -17.40 4.69
N LYS A 300 4.94 -16.92 4.51
CA LYS A 300 5.40 -16.20 3.33
C LYS A 300 6.74 -16.77 2.85
N ALA A 301 6.90 -16.87 1.54
CA ALA A 301 8.12 -17.37 0.93
C ALA A 301 8.56 -16.52 -0.26
N VAL A 302 9.87 -16.28 -0.38
CA VAL A 302 10.49 -15.58 -1.50
C VAL A 302 11.79 -16.26 -1.91
N ILE A 303 12.04 -16.27 -3.23
CA ILE A 303 13.31 -16.70 -3.80
C ILE A 303 14.18 -15.47 -4.07
N ILE A 304 15.40 -15.49 -3.56
CA ILE A 304 16.49 -14.56 -3.90
C ILE A 304 17.46 -15.33 -4.78
N GLU A 305 17.75 -14.80 -5.96
CA GLU A 305 18.72 -15.37 -6.91
C GLU A 305 19.80 -14.31 -7.18
N ALA A 306 21.08 -14.71 -7.15
CA ALA A 306 22.21 -13.82 -7.36
C ALA A 306 22.18 -12.53 -6.49
N GLY A 307 21.70 -12.65 -5.25
CA GLY A 307 21.56 -11.56 -4.29
C GLY A 307 20.39 -10.60 -4.57
N ARG A 308 19.51 -10.94 -5.52
CA ARG A 308 18.37 -10.10 -5.93
C ARG A 308 17.06 -10.83 -5.64
N PRO A 309 16.15 -10.23 -4.86
CA PRO A 309 14.81 -10.79 -4.68
C PRO A 309 14.07 -10.91 -6.02
N SER A 310 13.27 -11.97 -6.16
CA SER A 310 12.32 -12.09 -7.26
C SER A 310 11.33 -10.91 -7.24
N MET A 311 11.10 -10.29 -8.40
CA MET A 311 10.24 -9.11 -8.54
C MET A 311 9.05 -9.40 -9.45
N THR A 312 7.91 -8.76 -9.17
CA THR A 312 6.71 -8.73 -10.01
C THR A 312 6.24 -7.30 -10.22
N SER A 313 5.54 -7.05 -11.33
CA SER A 313 4.83 -5.80 -11.61
C SER A 313 3.33 -5.90 -11.40
N GLU A 314 2.83 -7.10 -11.11
CA GLU A 314 1.40 -7.41 -10.94
C GLU A 314 1.27 -8.35 -9.74
N TYR A 315 0.67 -7.83 -8.69
CA TYR A 315 0.42 -8.49 -7.42
C TYR A 315 -1.08 -8.61 -7.20
N GLU A 316 -1.55 -9.68 -6.56
CA GLU A 316 -2.96 -9.89 -6.31
C GLU A 316 -3.19 -10.17 -4.82
N PHE A 317 -4.05 -9.38 -4.17
CA PHE A 317 -4.40 -9.59 -2.76
C PHE A 317 -5.66 -10.43 -2.65
N ARG A 318 -5.56 -11.63 -2.06
CA ARG A 318 -6.64 -12.61 -1.92
C ARG A 318 -6.68 -13.17 -0.49
N ASP A 319 -7.87 -13.56 -0.05
CA ASP A 319 -8.05 -14.42 1.14
C ASP A 319 -7.70 -15.89 0.80
N GLY A 320 -6.79 -16.49 1.58
CA GLY A 320 -6.24 -17.83 1.34
C GLY A 320 -4.84 -17.82 0.70
N ILE A 321 -4.56 -18.80 -0.17
CA ILE A 321 -3.24 -18.92 -0.82
C ILE A 321 -3.11 -17.81 -1.89
N SER A 322 -2.13 -16.92 -1.70
CA SER A 322 -1.58 -16.07 -2.74
C SER A 322 -0.36 -16.76 -3.33
N THR A 323 -0.55 -17.41 -4.48
CA THR A 323 0.56 -18.01 -5.23
C THR A 323 1.42 -16.91 -5.84
N SER A 324 2.73 -17.16 -6.00
CA SER A 324 3.64 -16.23 -6.70
C SER A 324 3.02 -15.75 -8.01
N SER A 325 3.36 -14.54 -8.45
CA SER A 325 2.84 -13.88 -9.66
C SER A 325 2.92 -14.72 -10.95
N ARG A 326 3.74 -15.77 -10.94
CA ARG A 326 3.92 -16.79 -11.98
C ARG A 326 2.70 -17.74 -12.13
N PHE A 327 1.83 -17.85 -11.14
CA PHE A 327 0.66 -18.73 -11.15
C PHE A 327 -0.61 -17.96 -10.81
N VAL A 328 -1.54 -17.98 -11.78
CA VAL A 328 -2.98 -17.68 -11.67
C VAL A 328 -3.35 -16.31 -11.05
N LYS A 329 -3.89 -15.41 -11.88
CA LYS A 329 -4.33 -14.05 -11.50
C LYS A 329 -5.83 -13.87 -11.75
N ALA A 330 -6.67 -14.12 -10.74
CA ALA A 330 -8.13 -14.04 -10.86
C ALA A 330 -8.93 -14.09 -9.53
N GLY A 331 -8.34 -14.51 -8.40
CA GLY A 331 -9.01 -14.77 -7.13
C GLY A 331 -8.99 -13.62 -6.10
N GLY A 332 -8.43 -12.46 -6.44
CA GLY A 332 -8.30 -11.32 -5.53
C GLY A 332 -8.35 -9.95 -6.21
N TYR A 333 -7.82 -8.94 -5.52
CA TYR A 333 -7.75 -7.57 -6.00
C TYR A 333 -6.40 -7.31 -6.67
N MET A 334 -6.44 -7.04 -7.98
CA MET A 334 -5.25 -6.79 -8.79
C MET A 334 -4.62 -5.44 -8.45
N LEU A 335 -3.31 -5.46 -8.22
CA LEU A 335 -2.44 -4.34 -7.97
C LEU A 335 -1.30 -4.36 -8.98
N LYS A 336 -1.21 -3.35 -9.82
CA LYS A 336 -0.09 -3.21 -10.76
C LYS A 336 0.92 -2.24 -10.19
N VAL A 337 1.71 -2.73 -9.25
CA VAL A 337 2.80 -2.02 -8.57
C VAL A 337 4.06 -2.88 -8.62
N PRO A 338 5.26 -2.28 -8.70
CA PRO A 338 6.49 -3.02 -8.48
C PRO A 338 6.48 -3.60 -7.05
N ALA A 339 6.63 -4.91 -6.94
CA ALA A 339 6.64 -5.61 -5.66
C ALA A 339 7.64 -6.77 -5.69
N ILE A 340 8.15 -7.14 -4.53
CA ILE A 340 8.84 -8.41 -4.34
C ILE A 340 7.80 -9.53 -4.52
N ASP A 341 8.14 -10.55 -5.31
CA ASP A 341 7.25 -11.68 -5.61
C ASP A 341 7.15 -12.62 -4.41
N ILE A 342 6.30 -12.25 -3.46
CA ILE A 342 6.02 -12.99 -2.24
C ILE A 342 4.89 -13.97 -2.49
N ALA A 343 5.16 -15.26 -2.28
CA ALA A 343 4.11 -16.26 -2.10
C ALA A 343 3.63 -16.22 -0.65
N GLU A 344 2.31 -16.26 -0.44
CA GLU A 344 1.69 -16.21 0.88
C GLU A 344 0.63 -17.30 1.01
N VAL A 345 0.55 -17.93 2.19
CA VAL A 345 -0.53 -18.86 2.55
C VAL A 345 -1.11 -18.46 3.90
N GLY A 346 -2.44 -18.48 4.00
CA GLY A 346 -3.18 -18.39 5.26
C GLY A 346 -3.04 -19.66 6.11
N ALA A 347 -1.81 -19.98 6.51
CA ALA A 347 -1.49 -21.01 7.48
C ALA A 347 -0.48 -20.43 8.46
N GLY A 348 -0.88 -20.26 9.72
CA GLY A 348 -0.05 -19.77 10.82
C GLY A 348 0.16 -20.83 11.90
N GLY A 349 1.03 -20.50 12.86
CA GLY A 349 1.31 -21.33 14.05
C GLY A 349 0.22 -21.26 15.12
#